data_AF-A0A843V5B3-F1
#
_entry.id   AF-A0A843V5B3-F1
#
_cell.length_a   1.000
_cell.length_b   1.000
_cell.length_c   1.000
_cell.angle_alpha   90.00
_cell.angle_beta   90.00
_cell.angle_gamma   90.00
#
_symmetry.space_group_name_H-M   'P 1'
#
loop_
_entity.id
_entity.type
_entity.pdbx_description
1 polymer ?
#
loop_
_entity_poly.entity_id
_entity_poly.type
_entity_poly.pdbx_seq_one_letter_code
_entity_poly.pdbx_strand_id
1 'polypeptide(L)'
;MYVKYENRLRDSHGITWNSYLMLQGLLHTVSFLLEPDQFQPLLPGSGCSAGCPELRDTSLKMVDMYWKNLSFSKDLDPQENMHGEELLSMACNVLVQLFWRTKHLGYLLEAILILEFGLTIRRYGTLEIKNILLETVSHHILPQMLKSPLWSDLADLMREYLKFMDDYMREAADLTFVAYRHRNYSKAIEFVLFKERLQNSCQYLMIKVETSILQLKQKADNLEEIERTLENLNFGIELVQLSNEERYEALTLNEDLHSRPWWSPTPDINYLFGQLFFLLLCKNQAGAMQAIVSKAIKRRSFLPRIIYLSTQIAPSSFKENIEANGSVHDTKSVLELKSLLEQYSADLGYPFEEAIKVITGISEGQKSFKDFGSDVLCWMNFAVFFNAWNLCSHHSGEPARERSSQSTWNLVDRLIQRCIKEQLVSSQPPLTCPGSNFPVLVQLVTESCSWHILVIQSYLRSMLPSGKKKKKSVPADQLSAPLSHVIRSSIESLSSAVEEVKKWLDHQLTKSPDESMDVLLSLLQKTGGGEDPGHVFQMVEDFASVGNPELGERISLALQSWNSADVLRKFVKAQHTMLLKFHQMCESKLRLLESLKVSVQHV
;
A
#
# COMPACT_ATOMS: atom_id res chain seq x y z
N MET A 1 8.84 -11.44 -20.86
CA MET A 1 7.55 -10.77 -20.55
C MET A 1 7.65 -9.82 -19.36
N TYR A 2 8.81 -9.18 -19.23
CA TYR A 2 9.25 -8.24 -18.19
C TYR A 2 10.15 -7.30 -19.01
N VAL A 3 10.06 -5.98 -19.10
CA VAL A 3 9.95 -4.84 -18.18
C VAL A 3 9.54 -3.64 -19.06
N LYS A 4 8.90 -2.58 -18.52
CA LYS A 4 9.18 -1.14 -18.80
C LYS A 4 8.01 -0.19 -19.27
N TYR A 5 7.47 0.58 -18.34
CA TYR A 5 6.54 1.69 -18.49
C TYR A 5 7.28 3.04 -18.58
N GLU A 6 7.38 3.73 -19.74
CA GLU A 6 7.98 5.09 -19.79
C GLU A 6 7.77 5.82 -21.12
N ASN A 7 6.72 6.67 -21.27
CA ASN A 7 6.73 7.66 -22.36
C ASN A 7 5.92 8.95 -22.17
N ARG A 8 5.61 9.41 -20.93
CA ARG A 8 5.03 10.76 -20.73
C ARG A 8 5.56 11.61 -19.56
N LEU A 9 6.60 11.18 -18.85
CA LEU A 9 7.21 11.98 -17.76
C LEU A 9 8.68 12.33 -18.00
N ARG A 10 9.11 12.35 -19.26
CA ARG A 10 10.51 12.58 -19.65
C ARG A 10 11.00 14.03 -19.43
N ASP A 11 10.10 14.97 -19.14
CA ASP A 11 10.44 16.40 -19.12
C ASP A 11 10.52 17.03 -17.72
N SER A 12 10.58 16.27 -16.62
CA SER A 12 10.91 16.91 -15.32
C SER A 12 11.91 16.20 -14.43
N HIS A 13 11.93 14.87 -14.31
CA HIS A 13 12.94 14.20 -13.48
C HIS A 13 13.28 12.82 -14.02
N GLY A 14 14.50 12.65 -14.54
CA GLY A 14 15.05 11.38 -15.03
C GLY A 14 15.13 10.32 -13.92
N ILE A 15 14.04 9.58 -13.76
CA ILE A 15 13.90 8.43 -12.87
C ILE A 15 13.39 7.29 -13.75
N THR A 16 14.20 6.26 -13.97
CA THR A 16 13.73 4.98 -14.52
C THR A 16 12.89 4.29 -13.44
N TRP A 17 11.64 4.72 -13.37
CA TRP A 17 10.56 4.23 -12.51
C TRP A 17 10.43 2.71 -12.48
N ASN A 18 10.81 2.05 -13.58
CA ASN A 18 10.75 0.59 -13.70
C ASN A 18 11.85 -0.16 -12.97
N SER A 19 13.06 0.40 -12.84
CA SER A 19 14.10 -0.24 -12.02
C SER A 19 13.67 -0.20 -10.56
N TYR A 20 13.16 0.93 -10.06
CA TYR A 20 12.71 1.02 -8.67
C TYR A 20 11.41 0.26 -8.39
N LEU A 21 10.43 0.19 -9.31
CA LEU A 21 9.22 -0.62 -9.13
C LEU A 21 9.42 -2.10 -9.48
N MET A 22 10.44 -2.47 -10.28
CA MET A 22 10.90 -3.86 -10.36
C MET A 22 11.68 -4.24 -9.13
N LEU A 23 12.56 -3.37 -8.64
CA LEU A 23 13.39 -3.64 -7.47
C LEU A 23 12.57 -3.58 -6.20
N GLN A 24 11.66 -2.63 -6.03
CA GLN A 24 10.62 -2.69 -5.00
C GLN A 24 9.58 -3.74 -5.34
N GLY A 25 9.20 -3.98 -6.59
CA GLY A 25 8.31 -5.10 -6.92
C GLY A 25 8.94 -6.44 -6.54
N LEU A 26 10.25 -6.62 -6.69
CA LEU A 26 11.02 -7.82 -6.33
C LEU A 26 11.35 -7.82 -4.83
N LEU A 27 11.88 -6.74 -4.26
CA LEU A 27 12.09 -6.53 -2.81
C LEU A 27 10.78 -6.54 -2.02
N HIS A 28 9.63 -6.18 -2.61
CA HIS A 28 8.32 -6.09 -1.96
C HIS A 28 7.42 -7.27 -2.25
N THR A 29 7.55 -7.93 -3.40
CA THR A 29 7.15 -9.33 -3.50
C THR A 29 7.95 -10.14 -2.46
N VAL A 30 9.23 -9.78 -2.26
CA VAL A 30 10.06 -10.27 -1.16
C VAL A 30 9.68 -9.71 0.22
N SER A 31 9.17 -8.48 0.35
CA SER A 31 8.74 -7.89 1.64
C SER A 31 7.38 -8.41 2.07
N PHE A 32 6.54 -8.83 1.13
CA PHE A 32 5.21 -9.38 1.38
C PHE A 32 5.27 -10.87 1.76
N LEU A 33 6.37 -11.53 1.39
CA LEU A 33 6.73 -12.84 1.90
C LEU A 33 7.30 -12.76 3.36
N LEU A 34 7.61 -11.55 3.88
CA LEU A 34 8.33 -11.32 5.17
C LEU A 34 7.40 -11.10 6.38
N GLU A 35 6.15 -11.58 6.40
CA GLU A 35 5.47 -11.74 7.69
C GLU A 35 6.21 -12.83 8.51
N PRO A 36 6.85 -12.50 9.64
CA PRO A 36 7.76 -13.43 10.32
C PRO A 36 7.06 -14.61 10.98
N ASP A 37 5.76 -14.48 11.29
CA ASP A 37 5.09 -15.33 12.26
C ASP A 37 4.26 -16.48 11.63
N GLN A 38 4.27 -16.70 10.30
CA GLN A 38 3.39 -17.71 9.67
C GLN A 38 4.05 -18.71 8.69
N PHE A 39 5.34 -18.56 8.36
CA PHE A 39 6.09 -19.60 7.65
C PHE A 39 6.74 -20.58 8.64
N GLN A 40 5.96 -21.49 9.21
CA GLN A 40 6.53 -22.74 9.71
C GLN A 40 7.17 -23.49 8.52
N PRO A 41 8.34 -24.14 8.69
CA PRO A 41 8.99 -24.88 7.62
C PRO A 41 8.19 -26.17 7.36
N LEU A 42 7.20 -26.10 6.49
CA LEU A 42 6.60 -27.29 5.87
C LEU A 42 7.53 -27.78 4.75
N LEU A 43 8.73 -28.22 5.15
CA LEU A 43 9.54 -29.16 4.39
C LEU A 43 9.46 -30.50 5.11
N PRO A 44 8.76 -31.52 4.57
CA PRO A 44 9.00 -32.89 4.99
C PRO A 44 10.37 -33.29 4.40
N GLY A 45 11.37 -33.45 5.27
CA GLY A 45 12.58 -34.19 4.92
C GLY A 45 13.76 -33.38 4.38
N SER A 46 14.35 -32.53 5.21
CA SER A 46 15.79 -32.61 5.52
C SER A 46 16.09 -31.57 6.58
N GLY A 47 16.67 -32.02 7.70
CA GLY A 47 17.24 -31.10 8.67
C GLY A 47 18.46 -30.44 8.04
N CYS A 48 18.29 -29.26 7.46
CA CYS A 48 19.41 -28.39 7.10
C CYS A 48 19.37 -27.16 7.99
N SER A 49 20.21 -27.20 9.02
CA SER A 49 20.74 -26.03 9.73
C SER A 49 21.36 -25.04 8.74
N ALA A 50 21.42 -23.76 9.15
CA ALA A 50 22.27 -22.65 8.66
C ALA A 50 23.00 -22.84 7.32
N GLY A 51 22.74 -21.95 6.35
CA GLY A 51 23.53 -21.77 5.12
C GLY A 51 23.65 -23.03 4.25
N CYS A 52 23.08 -23.05 3.06
CA CYS A 52 23.46 -24.10 2.09
C CYS A 52 24.48 -23.50 1.11
N PRO A 53 25.80 -23.65 1.35
CA PRO A 53 26.84 -23.32 0.36
C PRO A 53 26.48 -23.86 -1.03
N GLU A 54 25.88 -25.04 -1.10
CA GLU A 54 25.42 -25.68 -2.34
C GLU A 54 24.45 -24.83 -3.16
N LEU A 55 23.51 -24.11 -2.51
CA LEU A 55 22.57 -23.24 -3.22
C LEU A 55 23.29 -22.03 -3.82
N ARG A 56 24.18 -21.39 -3.07
CA ARG A 56 24.98 -20.28 -3.58
C ARG A 56 25.94 -20.75 -4.69
N ASP A 57 26.59 -21.88 -4.51
CA ASP A 57 27.49 -22.43 -5.53
C ASP A 57 26.71 -22.79 -6.80
N THR A 58 25.43 -23.16 -6.66
CA THR A 58 24.50 -23.35 -7.78
C THR A 58 24.19 -22.02 -8.47
N SER A 59 23.90 -20.93 -7.73
CA SER A 59 23.65 -19.63 -8.35
C SER A 59 24.89 -19.08 -9.07
N LEU A 60 26.08 -19.26 -8.50
CA LEU A 60 27.36 -18.92 -9.14
C LEU A 60 27.56 -19.70 -10.45
N LYS A 61 27.34 -21.02 -10.43
CA LYS A 61 27.43 -21.85 -11.65
C LYS A 61 26.44 -21.40 -12.72
N MET A 62 25.20 -21.05 -12.34
CA MET A 62 24.19 -20.53 -13.29
C MET A 62 24.65 -19.23 -13.95
N VAL A 63 25.20 -18.29 -13.18
CA VAL A 63 25.70 -17.01 -13.71
C VAL A 63 26.95 -17.18 -14.57
N ASP A 64 27.89 -18.06 -14.19
CA ASP A 64 29.04 -18.43 -15.02
C ASP A 64 28.62 -19.12 -16.34
N MET A 65 27.63 -20.01 -16.28
CA MET A 65 27.06 -20.63 -17.49
C MET A 65 26.37 -19.61 -18.39
N TYR A 66 25.64 -18.65 -17.84
CA TYR A 66 25.05 -17.54 -18.61
C TYR A 66 26.13 -16.76 -19.36
N TRP A 67 27.20 -16.37 -18.66
CA TRP A 67 28.31 -15.65 -19.26
C TRP A 67 28.96 -16.39 -20.42
N LYS A 68 29.22 -17.70 -20.25
CA LYS A 68 29.77 -18.55 -21.31
C LYS A 68 28.83 -18.66 -22.53
N ASN A 69 27.53 -18.65 -22.30
CA ASN A 69 26.53 -18.74 -23.37
C ASN A 69 26.30 -17.41 -24.10
N LEU A 70 26.79 -16.30 -23.54
CA LEU A 70 26.55 -14.96 -24.06
C LEU A 70 27.18 -14.75 -25.45
N SER A 71 28.31 -15.40 -25.73
CA SER A 71 29.00 -15.35 -27.03
C SER A 71 28.15 -15.89 -28.18
N PHE A 72 27.25 -16.85 -27.91
CA PHE A 72 26.31 -17.35 -28.90
C PHE A 72 25.22 -16.32 -29.25
N SER A 73 25.04 -15.28 -28.43
CA SER A 73 24.00 -14.27 -28.61
C SER A 73 24.45 -13.05 -29.42
N LYS A 74 25.70 -13.05 -29.92
CA LYS A 74 26.33 -11.88 -30.57
C LYS A 74 25.57 -11.40 -31.82
N ASP A 75 25.01 -12.35 -32.58
CA ASP A 75 24.33 -12.11 -33.85
C ASP A 75 22.80 -12.06 -33.71
N LEU A 76 22.27 -12.23 -32.48
CA LEU A 76 20.83 -12.20 -32.23
C LEU A 76 20.29 -10.78 -32.32
N ASP A 77 19.06 -10.66 -32.82
CA ASP A 77 18.32 -9.40 -32.82
C ASP A 77 18.12 -8.90 -31.37
N PRO A 78 18.19 -7.58 -31.10
CA PRO A 78 17.95 -7.04 -29.77
C PRO A 78 16.60 -7.43 -29.14
N GLN A 79 15.60 -7.78 -29.94
CA GLN A 79 14.28 -8.20 -29.46
C GLN A 79 14.23 -9.68 -29.04
N GLU A 80 15.16 -10.51 -29.51
CA GLU A 80 15.22 -11.93 -29.19
C GLU A 80 15.72 -12.17 -27.75
N ASN A 81 15.31 -13.31 -27.17
CA ASN A 81 15.85 -13.75 -25.88
C ASN A 81 17.32 -14.14 -26.05
N MET A 82 18.16 -13.77 -25.07
CA MET A 82 19.56 -14.20 -25.11
C MET A 82 19.69 -15.66 -24.72
N HIS A 83 20.70 -16.35 -25.27
CA HIS A 83 20.98 -17.73 -24.90
C HIS A 83 21.31 -17.85 -23.41
N GLY A 84 20.55 -18.69 -22.71
CA GLY A 84 20.74 -18.94 -21.27
C GLY A 84 20.20 -17.83 -20.36
N GLU A 85 19.39 -16.89 -20.87
CA GLU A 85 18.79 -15.83 -20.05
C GLU A 85 17.97 -16.37 -18.86
N GLU A 86 17.37 -17.56 -18.99
CA GLU A 86 16.66 -18.19 -17.87
C GLU A 86 17.58 -18.48 -16.68
N LEU A 87 18.88 -18.69 -16.91
CA LEU A 87 19.86 -18.97 -15.86
C LEU A 87 20.01 -17.79 -14.89
N LEU A 88 19.94 -16.55 -15.38
CA LEU A 88 19.94 -15.38 -14.50
C LEU A 88 18.69 -15.31 -13.63
N SER A 89 17.53 -15.64 -14.20
CA SER A 89 16.26 -15.69 -13.46
C SER A 89 16.27 -16.81 -12.41
N MET A 90 16.85 -17.97 -12.73
CA MET A 90 17.04 -19.06 -11.77
C MET A 90 18.02 -18.67 -10.65
N ALA A 91 19.15 -18.05 -10.98
CA ALA A 91 20.12 -17.57 -10.00
C ALA A 91 19.49 -16.54 -9.04
N CYS A 92 18.70 -15.60 -9.57
CA CYS A 92 17.91 -14.65 -8.78
C CYS A 92 16.96 -15.36 -7.81
N ASN A 93 16.23 -16.38 -8.27
CA ASN A 93 15.31 -17.13 -7.40
C ASN A 93 16.05 -17.83 -6.25
N VAL A 94 17.23 -18.40 -6.52
CA VAL A 94 18.07 -19.02 -5.48
C VAL A 94 18.56 -17.99 -4.46
N LEU A 95 18.99 -16.82 -4.90
CA LEU A 95 19.42 -15.73 -4.01
C LEU A 95 18.26 -15.22 -3.13
N VAL A 96 17.07 -15.10 -3.69
CA VAL A 96 15.85 -14.78 -2.92
C VAL A 96 15.59 -15.88 -1.89
N GLN A 97 15.71 -17.16 -2.23
CA GLN A 97 15.59 -18.27 -1.27
C GLN A 97 16.66 -18.22 -0.17
N LEU A 98 17.89 -17.83 -0.48
CA LEU A 98 18.94 -17.64 0.52
C LEU A 98 18.59 -16.50 1.46
N PHE A 99 18.06 -15.38 0.95
CA PHE A 99 17.49 -14.31 1.78
C PHE A 99 16.37 -14.84 2.69
N TRP A 100 15.46 -15.69 2.20
CA TRP A 100 14.39 -16.28 3.01
C TRP A 100 14.90 -17.04 4.23
N ARG A 101 15.94 -17.84 4.03
CA ARG A 101 16.54 -18.72 5.05
C ARG A 101 17.45 -17.98 6.02
N THR A 102 18.21 -17.00 5.53
CA THR A 102 19.25 -16.32 6.31
C THR A 102 18.82 -14.95 6.85
N LYS A 103 17.79 -14.35 6.25
CA LYS A 103 17.38 -12.95 6.45
C LYS A 103 18.48 -11.93 6.16
N HIS A 104 19.54 -12.32 5.44
CA HIS A 104 20.65 -11.43 5.12
C HIS A 104 20.38 -10.63 3.83
N LEU A 105 20.22 -9.31 3.96
CA LEU A 105 19.84 -8.42 2.86
C LEU A 105 20.78 -8.44 1.66
N GLY A 106 22.08 -8.67 1.88
CA GLY A 106 23.08 -8.79 0.80
C GLY A 106 22.64 -9.72 -0.34
N TYR A 107 22.00 -10.86 -0.05
CA TYR A 107 21.52 -11.78 -1.08
C TYR A 107 20.43 -11.18 -1.99
N LEU A 108 19.55 -10.36 -1.41
CA LEU A 108 18.52 -9.68 -2.19
C LEU A 108 19.13 -8.54 -3.02
N LEU A 109 20.12 -7.82 -2.49
CA LEU A 109 20.89 -6.84 -3.27
C LEU A 109 21.63 -7.48 -4.44
N GLU A 110 22.20 -8.68 -4.26
CA GLU A 110 22.80 -9.44 -5.38
C GLU A 110 21.76 -9.81 -6.45
N ALA A 111 20.60 -10.30 -6.03
CA ALA A 111 19.52 -10.67 -6.95
C ALA A 111 19.09 -9.49 -7.84
N ILE A 112 18.99 -8.31 -7.22
CA ILE A 112 18.71 -7.02 -7.86
C ILE A 112 19.75 -6.66 -8.89
N LEU A 113 21.03 -6.73 -8.52
CA LEU A 113 22.14 -6.35 -9.39
C LEU A 113 22.25 -7.27 -10.61
N ILE A 114 22.01 -8.57 -10.43
CA ILE A 114 22.03 -9.57 -11.51
C ILE A 114 20.88 -9.33 -12.51
N LEU A 115 19.69 -8.99 -12.02
CA LEU A 115 18.58 -8.69 -12.90
C LEU A 115 18.82 -7.41 -13.70
N GLU A 116 19.29 -6.34 -13.06
CA GLU A 116 19.66 -5.10 -13.75
C GLU A 116 20.80 -5.31 -14.76
N PHE A 117 21.75 -6.20 -14.45
CA PHE A 117 22.81 -6.61 -15.38
C PHE A 117 22.24 -7.28 -16.63
N GLY A 118 21.40 -8.31 -16.48
CA GLY A 118 20.77 -8.99 -17.61
C GLY A 118 19.91 -8.05 -18.47
N LEU A 119 19.17 -7.14 -17.83
CA LEU A 119 18.34 -6.14 -18.52
C LEU A 119 19.17 -5.15 -19.33
N THR A 120 20.34 -4.76 -18.82
CA THR A 120 21.25 -3.83 -19.50
C THR A 120 21.81 -4.46 -20.77
N ILE A 121 22.25 -5.72 -20.70
CA ILE A 121 22.78 -6.45 -21.87
C ILE A 121 21.71 -6.60 -22.95
N ARG A 122 20.49 -6.93 -22.55
CA ARG A 122 19.38 -7.10 -23.48
C ARG A 122 18.92 -5.77 -24.10
N ARG A 123 19.37 -4.62 -23.57
CA ARG A 123 18.94 -3.26 -23.98
C ARG A 123 17.43 -3.11 -24.06
N TYR A 124 16.72 -3.72 -23.11
CA TYR A 124 15.26 -3.76 -23.16
C TYR A 124 14.63 -2.37 -23.32
N GLY A 125 13.80 -2.25 -24.37
CA GLY A 125 12.80 -1.20 -24.56
C GLY A 125 11.65 -1.33 -23.54
N THR A 126 10.84 -0.28 -23.41
CA THR A 126 9.64 -0.23 -22.55
C THR A 126 8.68 -1.41 -22.79
N LEU A 127 8.35 -2.31 -21.83
CA LEU A 127 7.10 -3.11 -21.84
C LEU A 127 5.98 -2.09 -21.78
N GLU A 128 5.44 -1.80 -22.95
CA GLU A 128 4.28 -0.96 -23.11
C GLU A 128 3.04 -1.66 -22.53
N ILE A 129 2.97 -1.74 -21.19
CA ILE A 129 1.81 -2.21 -20.43
C ILE A 129 0.69 -1.25 -20.76
N LYS A 130 -0.14 -1.67 -21.70
CA LYS A 130 -1.26 -0.91 -22.24
C LYS A 130 -2.47 -1.83 -22.28
N ASN A 131 -3.63 -1.21 -22.21
CA ASN A 131 -4.91 -1.88 -22.41
C ASN A 131 -5.05 -3.09 -21.46
N ILE A 132 -5.32 -4.28 -22.01
CA ILE A 132 -5.57 -5.49 -21.24
C ILE A 132 -4.41 -5.92 -20.34
N LEU A 133 -3.17 -5.51 -20.62
CA LEU A 133 -2.05 -5.80 -19.72
C LEU A 133 -2.20 -5.05 -18.38
N LEU A 134 -2.82 -3.86 -18.38
CA LEU A 134 -3.11 -3.15 -17.14
C LEU A 134 -4.03 -3.99 -16.23
N GLU A 135 -4.93 -4.78 -16.81
CA GLU A 135 -5.77 -5.72 -16.07
C GLU A 135 -5.00 -6.91 -15.52
N THR A 136 -4.11 -7.50 -16.30
CA THR A 136 -3.49 -8.77 -15.93
C THR A 136 -2.23 -8.61 -15.08
N VAL A 137 -1.47 -7.51 -15.21
CA VAL A 137 -0.15 -7.39 -14.56
C VAL A 137 -0.05 -6.30 -13.47
N SER A 138 -1.02 -5.39 -13.33
CA SER A 138 -0.89 -4.29 -12.36
C SER A 138 -0.87 -4.76 -10.91
N HIS A 139 -1.40 -5.94 -10.62
CA HIS A 139 -1.34 -6.59 -9.30
C HIS A 139 0.09 -6.74 -8.74
N HIS A 140 1.12 -6.73 -9.60
CA HIS A 140 2.53 -6.76 -9.16
C HIS A 140 3.01 -5.47 -8.47
N ILE A 141 2.37 -4.34 -8.74
CA ILE A 141 2.86 -3.02 -8.32
C ILE A 141 1.82 -2.31 -7.44
N LEU A 142 0.54 -2.40 -7.83
CA LEU A 142 -0.56 -1.65 -7.24
C LEU A 142 -0.66 -1.80 -5.70
N PRO A 143 -0.64 -3.02 -5.10
CA PRO A 143 -0.81 -3.18 -3.66
C PRO A 143 0.21 -2.42 -2.81
N GLN A 144 1.43 -2.25 -3.32
CA GLN A 144 2.51 -1.57 -2.62
C GLN A 144 2.45 -0.06 -2.83
N MET A 145 2.14 0.38 -4.06
CA MET A 145 1.94 1.80 -4.33
C MET A 145 0.82 2.40 -3.47
N LEU A 146 -0.27 1.64 -3.22
CA LEU A 146 -1.36 2.02 -2.31
C LEU A 146 -0.89 2.33 -0.89
N LYS A 147 0.15 1.65 -0.41
CA LYS A 147 0.73 1.80 0.93
C LYS A 147 1.91 2.80 0.96
N SER A 148 2.28 3.35 -0.20
CA SER A 148 3.42 4.25 -0.35
C SER A 148 3.00 5.74 -0.30
N PRO A 149 3.95 6.66 -0.05
CA PRO A 149 3.71 8.10 -0.15
C PRO A 149 3.77 8.62 -1.61
N LEU A 150 3.93 7.76 -2.61
CA LEU A 150 4.11 8.13 -4.02
C LEU A 150 2.76 8.34 -4.73
N TRP A 151 2.00 9.31 -4.23
CA TRP A 151 0.61 9.53 -4.67
C TRP A 151 0.45 10.03 -6.09
N SER A 152 1.41 10.80 -6.62
CA SER A 152 1.37 11.27 -8.02
C SER A 152 1.35 10.09 -8.98
N ASP A 153 2.25 9.15 -8.76
CA ASP A 153 2.50 8.05 -9.68
C ASP A 153 1.42 6.98 -9.54
N LEU A 154 0.92 6.79 -8.31
CA LEU A 154 -0.26 5.97 -8.06
C LEU A 154 -1.49 6.53 -8.77
N ALA A 155 -1.71 7.85 -8.70
CA ALA A 155 -2.83 8.49 -9.37
C ALA A 155 -2.75 8.36 -10.90
N ASP A 156 -1.55 8.44 -11.47
CA ASP A 156 -1.35 8.29 -12.91
C ASP A 156 -1.59 6.84 -13.38
N LEU A 157 -1.08 5.85 -12.63
CA LEU A 157 -1.35 4.43 -12.90
C LEU A 157 -2.86 4.11 -12.84
N MET A 158 -3.54 4.55 -11.78
CA MET A 158 -4.98 4.33 -11.61
C MET A 158 -5.79 5.03 -12.70
N ARG A 159 -5.39 6.24 -13.11
CA ARG A 159 -6.05 7.00 -14.17
C ARG A 159 -5.92 6.31 -15.52
N GLU A 160 -4.73 5.81 -15.87
CA GLU A 160 -4.55 5.08 -17.12
C GLU A 160 -5.36 3.78 -17.14
N TYR A 161 -5.36 3.05 -16.02
CA TYR A 161 -6.17 1.84 -15.86
C TYR A 161 -7.67 2.13 -16.02
N LEU A 162 -8.21 3.12 -15.30
CA LEU A 162 -9.63 3.47 -15.39
C LEU A 162 -10.01 3.96 -16.78
N LYS A 163 -9.12 4.73 -17.42
CA LYS A 163 -9.32 5.16 -18.81
C LYS A 163 -9.42 3.95 -19.75
N PHE A 164 -8.52 2.97 -19.63
CA PHE A 164 -8.61 1.75 -20.42
C PHE A 164 -9.97 1.04 -20.22
N MET A 165 -10.40 0.90 -18.97
CA MET A 165 -11.68 0.24 -18.67
C MET A 165 -12.85 1.01 -19.27
N ASP A 166 -12.90 2.33 -19.12
CA ASP A 166 -13.98 3.16 -19.66
C ASP A 166 -14.00 3.15 -21.20
N ASP A 167 -12.83 3.24 -21.84
CA ASP A 167 -12.70 3.17 -23.30
C ASP A 167 -13.14 1.78 -23.81
N TYR A 168 -12.68 0.69 -23.18
CA TYR A 168 -13.09 -0.67 -23.54
C TYR A 168 -14.60 -0.89 -23.34
N MET A 169 -15.17 -0.46 -22.22
CA MET A 169 -16.61 -0.63 -21.95
C MET A 169 -17.49 0.10 -22.96
N ARG A 170 -17.01 1.24 -23.48
CA ARG A 170 -17.67 1.97 -24.57
C ARG A 170 -17.57 1.20 -25.89
N GLU A 171 -16.38 0.70 -26.24
CA GLU A 171 -16.12 0.01 -27.50
C GLU A 171 -16.74 -1.41 -27.56
N ALA A 172 -16.90 -2.09 -26.43
CA ALA A 172 -17.38 -3.47 -26.38
C ALA A 172 -18.79 -3.66 -26.99
N ALA A 173 -19.66 -2.63 -26.88
CA ALA A 173 -20.98 -2.66 -27.52
C ALA A 173 -20.86 -2.64 -29.05
N ASP A 174 -19.98 -1.79 -29.60
CA ASP A 174 -19.75 -1.68 -31.03
C ASP A 174 -19.12 -2.95 -31.59
N LEU A 175 -18.15 -3.54 -30.88
CA LEU A 175 -17.55 -4.83 -31.26
C LEU A 175 -18.59 -5.95 -31.34
N THR A 176 -19.54 -5.97 -30.40
CA THR A 176 -20.65 -6.93 -30.39
C THR A 176 -21.58 -6.70 -31.60
N PHE A 177 -21.93 -5.44 -31.90
CA PHE A 177 -22.75 -5.11 -33.07
C PHE A 177 -22.07 -5.50 -34.39
N VAL A 178 -20.77 -5.22 -34.52
CA VAL A 178 -19.96 -5.61 -35.69
C VAL A 178 -19.96 -7.13 -35.86
N ALA A 179 -19.80 -7.90 -34.79
CA ALA A 179 -19.85 -9.36 -34.85
C ALA A 179 -21.21 -9.87 -35.38
N TYR A 180 -22.33 -9.30 -34.93
CA TYR A 180 -23.66 -9.62 -35.46
C TYR A 180 -23.80 -9.27 -36.95
N ARG A 181 -23.33 -8.10 -37.37
CA ARG A 181 -23.38 -7.67 -38.78
C ARG A 181 -22.63 -8.63 -39.70
N HIS A 182 -21.51 -9.19 -39.24
CA HIS A 182 -20.72 -10.18 -39.97
C HIS A 182 -21.19 -11.63 -39.76
N ARG A 183 -22.33 -11.85 -39.07
CA ARG A 183 -22.88 -13.18 -38.74
C ARG A 183 -21.92 -14.07 -37.96
N ASN A 184 -21.01 -13.47 -37.20
CA ASN A 184 -20.04 -14.17 -36.35
C ASN A 184 -20.57 -14.30 -34.91
N TYR A 185 -21.60 -15.12 -34.75
CA TYR A 185 -22.35 -15.21 -33.49
C TYR A 185 -21.53 -15.78 -32.33
N SER A 186 -20.54 -16.65 -32.59
CA SER A 186 -19.63 -17.14 -31.55
C SER A 186 -18.81 -16.01 -30.94
N LYS A 187 -18.29 -15.09 -31.76
CA LYS A 187 -17.56 -13.90 -31.27
C LYS A 187 -18.45 -12.89 -30.55
N ALA A 188 -19.71 -12.76 -30.94
CA ALA A 188 -20.66 -11.92 -30.20
C ALA A 188 -20.82 -12.41 -28.74
N ILE A 189 -20.93 -13.72 -28.54
CA ILE A 189 -21.00 -14.33 -27.20
C ILE A 189 -19.68 -14.10 -26.43
N GLU A 190 -18.53 -14.34 -27.07
CA GLU A 190 -17.22 -14.10 -26.44
C GLU A 190 -17.05 -12.64 -25.99
N PHE A 191 -17.49 -11.66 -26.80
CA PHE A 191 -17.40 -10.25 -26.42
C PHE A 191 -18.29 -9.88 -25.24
N VAL A 192 -19.50 -10.43 -25.16
CA VAL A 192 -20.39 -10.22 -24.02
C VAL A 192 -19.79 -10.82 -22.75
N LEU A 193 -19.31 -12.07 -22.82
CA LEU A 193 -18.69 -12.75 -21.68
C LEU A 193 -17.40 -12.06 -21.23
N PHE A 194 -16.57 -11.60 -22.17
CA PHE A 194 -15.33 -10.90 -21.85
C PHE A 194 -15.61 -9.52 -21.24
N LYS A 195 -16.62 -8.81 -21.73
CA LYS A 195 -17.09 -7.57 -21.11
C LYS A 195 -17.58 -7.80 -19.69
N GLU A 196 -18.45 -8.78 -19.47
CA GLU A 196 -18.96 -9.12 -18.14
C GLU A 196 -17.82 -9.50 -17.19
N ARG A 197 -16.85 -10.30 -17.67
CA ARG A 197 -15.65 -10.65 -16.92
C ARG A 197 -14.89 -9.41 -16.46
N LEU A 198 -14.64 -8.46 -17.35
CA LEU A 198 -13.93 -7.22 -17.00
C LEU A 198 -14.77 -6.29 -16.10
N GLN A 199 -16.08 -6.22 -16.27
CA GLN A 199 -16.96 -5.42 -15.41
C GLN A 199 -16.96 -5.90 -13.96
N ASN A 200 -16.84 -7.21 -13.76
CA ASN A 200 -16.77 -7.83 -12.44
C ASN A 200 -15.34 -8.08 -11.96
N SER A 201 -14.35 -7.44 -12.60
CA SER A 201 -12.95 -7.56 -12.19
C SER A 201 -12.73 -7.06 -10.77
N CYS A 202 -12.03 -7.88 -10.00
CA CYS A 202 -11.57 -7.51 -8.67
C CYS A 202 -10.64 -6.28 -8.69
N GLN A 203 -9.70 -6.25 -9.65
CA GLN A 203 -8.76 -5.15 -9.79
C GLN A 203 -9.48 -3.85 -10.17
N TYR A 204 -10.51 -3.94 -11.01
CA TYR A 204 -11.33 -2.78 -11.40
C TYR A 204 -12.04 -2.16 -10.20
N LEU A 205 -12.72 -3.00 -9.41
CA LEU A 205 -13.43 -2.53 -8.23
C LEU A 205 -12.48 -1.96 -7.17
N MET A 206 -11.33 -2.61 -6.95
CA MET A 206 -10.30 -2.10 -6.05
C MET A 206 -9.81 -0.72 -6.50
N ILE A 207 -9.47 -0.55 -7.79
CA ILE A 207 -8.97 0.74 -8.30
C ILE A 207 -10.03 1.83 -8.21
N LYS A 208 -11.32 1.54 -8.46
CA LYS A 208 -12.40 2.53 -8.27
C LYS A 208 -12.51 3.02 -6.84
N VAL A 209 -12.48 2.09 -5.88
CA VAL A 209 -12.54 2.40 -4.44
C VAL A 209 -11.29 3.17 -4.02
N GLU A 210 -10.11 2.68 -4.35
CA GLU A 210 -8.84 3.29 -3.93
C GLU A 210 -8.56 4.63 -4.61
N THR A 211 -9.04 4.86 -5.85
CA THR A 211 -8.97 6.18 -6.49
C THR A 211 -9.75 7.21 -5.68
N SER A 212 -10.94 6.82 -5.21
CA SER A 212 -11.79 7.68 -4.38
C SER A 212 -11.13 7.97 -3.02
N ILE A 213 -10.54 6.95 -2.39
CA ILE A 213 -9.81 7.11 -1.13
C ILE A 213 -8.55 7.96 -1.32
N LEU A 214 -7.82 7.80 -2.41
CA LEU A 214 -6.63 8.60 -2.72
C LEU A 214 -6.97 10.09 -2.87
N GLN A 215 -8.08 10.42 -3.53
CA GLN A 215 -8.57 11.81 -3.61
C GLN A 215 -8.85 12.38 -2.21
N LEU A 216 -9.49 11.60 -1.34
CA LEU A 216 -9.72 12.01 0.06
C LEU A 216 -8.40 12.18 0.81
N LYS A 217 -7.43 11.27 0.67
CA LYS A 217 -6.11 11.37 1.32
C LYS A 217 -5.36 12.64 0.89
N GLN A 218 -5.38 12.97 -0.39
CA GLN A 218 -4.76 14.18 -0.95
C GLN A 218 -5.38 15.48 -0.43
N LYS A 219 -6.64 15.42 0.00
CA LYS A 219 -7.46 16.59 0.38
C LYS A 219 -7.75 16.68 1.87
N ALA A 220 -7.28 15.71 2.66
CA ALA A 220 -7.58 15.60 4.08
C ALA A 220 -7.02 16.71 4.98
N ASP A 221 -6.23 17.64 4.44
CA ASP A 221 -5.76 18.80 5.20
C ASP A 221 -6.80 19.93 5.27
N ASN A 222 -7.84 19.90 4.43
CA ASN A 222 -8.87 20.92 4.38
C ASN A 222 -10.27 20.26 4.37
N LEU A 223 -11.06 20.58 5.39
CA LEU A 223 -12.41 20.04 5.54
C LEU A 223 -13.36 20.45 4.40
N GLU A 224 -13.30 21.69 3.89
CA GLU A 224 -14.11 22.11 2.73
C GLU A 224 -13.71 21.40 1.42
N GLU A 225 -12.42 21.09 1.25
CA GLU A 225 -11.96 20.31 0.09
C GLU A 225 -12.45 18.86 0.16
N ILE A 226 -12.49 18.27 1.35
CA ILE A 226 -13.08 16.94 1.58
C ILE A 226 -14.57 16.95 1.28
N GLU A 227 -15.33 17.93 1.78
CA GLU A 227 -16.77 18.03 1.53
C GLU A 227 -17.08 18.10 0.03
N ARG A 228 -16.36 18.96 -0.72
CA ARG A 228 -16.47 19.04 -2.19
C ARG A 228 -16.09 17.73 -2.89
N THR A 229 -15.07 17.04 -2.39
CA THR A 229 -14.66 15.75 -2.96
C THR A 229 -15.72 14.68 -2.71
N LEU A 230 -16.31 14.64 -1.51
CA LEU A 230 -17.38 13.72 -1.16
C LEU A 230 -18.66 14.00 -1.95
N GLU A 231 -19.01 15.26 -2.20
CA GLU A 231 -20.12 15.65 -3.09
C GLU A 231 -19.93 15.06 -4.50
N ASN A 232 -18.73 15.19 -5.07
CA ASN A 232 -18.39 14.61 -6.38
C ASN A 232 -18.45 13.07 -6.38
N LEU A 233 -18.24 12.44 -5.23
CA LEU A 233 -18.32 10.99 -5.02
C LEU A 233 -19.72 10.52 -4.58
N ASN A 234 -20.76 11.34 -4.79
CA ASN A 234 -22.13 11.05 -4.36
C ASN A 234 -22.20 10.63 -2.88
N PHE A 235 -21.43 11.32 -2.03
CA PHE A 235 -21.29 11.11 -0.60
C PHE A 235 -20.90 9.68 -0.20
N GLY A 236 -20.21 8.96 -1.11
CA GLY A 236 -19.79 7.57 -0.92
C GLY A 236 -20.90 6.53 -1.07
N ILE A 237 -22.13 6.93 -1.42
CA ILE A 237 -23.28 6.01 -1.50
C ILE A 237 -23.07 4.96 -2.58
N GLU A 238 -22.61 5.36 -3.76
CA GLU A 238 -22.34 4.44 -4.88
C GLU A 238 -21.26 3.41 -4.54
N LEU A 239 -20.25 3.80 -3.75
CA LEU A 239 -19.17 2.91 -3.32
C LEU A 239 -19.67 1.89 -2.29
N VAL A 240 -20.56 2.29 -1.39
CA VAL A 240 -21.24 1.35 -0.50
C VAL A 240 -22.13 0.39 -1.30
N GLN A 241 -22.79 0.83 -2.37
CA GLN A 241 -23.55 -0.11 -3.22
C GLN A 241 -22.66 -1.13 -3.94
N LEU A 242 -21.37 -0.85 -4.13
CA LEU A 242 -20.42 -1.87 -4.59
C LEU A 242 -20.23 -3.00 -3.58
N SER A 243 -20.65 -2.81 -2.32
CA SER A 243 -20.52 -3.81 -1.26
C SER A 243 -21.60 -4.90 -1.25
N ASN A 244 -22.52 -4.89 -2.21
CA ASN A 244 -23.62 -5.86 -2.25
C ASN A 244 -23.08 -7.27 -2.51
N GLU A 245 -23.50 -8.23 -1.67
CA GLU A 245 -23.00 -9.62 -1.68
C GLU A 245 -23.13 -10.29 -3.06
N GLU A 246 -24.23 -10.03 -3.78
CA GLU A 246 -24.47 -10.56 -5.14
C GLU A 246 -23.37 -10.18 -6.15
N ARG A 247 -22.79 -8.98 -6.05
CA ARG A 247 -21.69 -8.57 -6.93
C ARG A 247 -20.38 -9.24 -6.56
N TYR A 248 -20.22 -9.59 -5.29
CA TYR A 248 -18.99 -10.22 -4.80
C TYR A 248 -18.91 -11.72 -5.11
N GLU A 249 -20.06 -12.39 -5.19
CA GLU A 249 -20.16 -13.77 -5.69
C GLU A 249 -19.76 -13.87 -7.16
N ALA A 250 -19.96 -12.81 -7.94
CA ALA A 250 -19.62 -12.74 -9.37
C ALA A 250 -18.21 -12.18 -9.68
N LEU A 251 -17.37 -11.93 -8.67
CA LEU A 251 -16.02 -11.37 -8.88
C LEU A 251 -15.18 -12.26 -9.80
N THR A 252 -14.47 -11.61 -10.73
CA THR A 252 -13.47 -12.27 -11.57
C THR A 252 -12.07 -11.86 -11.17
N LEU A 253 -11.17 -12.83 -11.28
CA LEU A 253 -9.74 -12.68 -11.01
C LEU A 253 -9.01 -12.91 -12.32
N ASN A 254 -8.31 -11.87 -12.76
CA ASN A 254 -7.72 -11.77 -14.09
C ASN A 254 -6.20 -11.59 -14.02
N GLU A 255 -5.65 -11.60 -12.80
CA GLU A 255 -4.24 -11.48 -12.50
C GLU A 255 -3.46 -12.63 -13.15
N ASP A 256 -2.37 -12.27 -13.82
CA ASP A 256 -1.47 -13.23 -14.44
C ASP A 256 -0.43 -13.73 -13.45
N LEU A 257 -0.70 -14.91 -12.89
CA LEU A 257 0.17 -15.57 -11.92
C LEU A 257 1.13 -16.58 -12.57
N HIS A 258 1.01 -16.78 -13.88
CA HIS A 258 1.64 -17.89 -14.59
C HIS A 258 2.77 -17.43 -15.52
N SER A 259 2.73 -16.19 -16.00
CA SER A 259 3.80 -15.66 -16.87
C SER A 259 5.14 -15.46 -16.17
N ARG A 260 5.19 -15.52 -14.83
CA ARG A 260 6.44 -15.57 -14.08
C ARG A 260 6.99 -16.99 -14.08
N PRO A 261 8.09 -17.29 -14.80
CA PRO A 261 8.68 -18.61 -14.74
C PRO A 261 9.21 -18.87 -13.32
N TRP A 262 8.75 -19.97 -12.74
CA TRP A 262 9.11 -20.42 -11.40
C TRP A 262 9.65 -21.84 -11.51
N TRP A 263 10.91 -22.01 -11.12
CA TRP A 263 11.59 -23.29 -11.16
C TRP A 263 11.76 -23.81 -9.73
N SER A 264 10.77 -24.58 -9.26
CA SER A 264 10.85 -25.33 -8.00
C SER A 264 10.54 -26.79 -8.24
N PRO A 265 11.15 -27.70 -7.45
CA PRO A 265 10.75 -29.10 -7.43
C PRO A 265 9.28 -29.33 -7.03
N THR A 266 8.61 -28.32 -6.45
CA THR A 266 7.17 -28.28 -6.17
C THR A 266 6.47 -27.26 -7.09
N PRO A 267 6.04 -27.63 -8.30
CA PRO A 267 5.39 -26.70 -9.24
C PRO A 267 4.05 -26.15 -8.73
N ASP A 268 3.43 -26.84 -7.76
CA ASP A 268 2.18 -26.40 -7.13
C ASP A 268 2.38 -25.37 -6.01
N ILE A 269 3.62 -25.07 -5.60
CA ILE A 269 3.94 -24.11 -4.54
C ILE A 269 4.91 -23.07 -5.09
N ASN A 270 4.42 -21.86 -5.35
CA ASN A 270 5.26 -20.73 -5.73
C ASN A 270 5.58 -19.89 -4.50
N TYR A 271 6.79 -20.09 -3.96
CA TYR A 271 7.31 -19.40 -2.77
C TYR A 271 7.65 -17.92 -3.03
N LEU A 272 7.39 -17.40 -4.23
CA LEU A 272 7.58 -15.98 -4.56
C LEU A 272 6.31 -15.15 -4.31
N PHE A 273 5.21 -15.76 -3.89
CA PHE A 273 3.98 -15.03 -3.58
C PHE A 273 3.80 -14.91 -2.06
N GLY A 274 3.82 -13.68 -1.53
CA GLY A 274 3.54 -13.44 -0.10
C GLY A 274 2.09 -13.75 0.28
N GLN A 275 1.72 -13.67 1.55
CA GLN A 275 0.58 -14.40 2.11
C GLN A 275 -0.81 -14.18 1.44
N LEU A 276 -1.16 -12.96 0.98
CA LEU A 276 -2.36 -12.76 0.14
C LEU A 276 -2.33 -13.66 -1.11
N PHE A 277 -1.16 -13.80 -1.73
CA PHE A 277 -0.93 -14.56 -2.96
C PHE A 277 -0.41 -16.00 -2.74
N PHE A 278 0.11 -16.35 -1.57
CA PHE A 278 0.35 -17.75 -1.21
C PHE A 278 -0.97 -18.53 -1.16
N LEU A 279 -2.04 -17.87 -0.70
CA LEU A 279 -3.42 -18.36 -0.80
C LEU A 279 -3.93 -18.48 -2.26
N LEU A 280 -3.27 -17.82 -3.23
CA LEU A 280 -3.61 -17.93 -4.66
C LEU A 280 -3.12 -19.22 -5.33
N LEU A 281 -2.11 -19.92 -4.80
CA LEU A 281 -1.53 -21.10 -5.50
C LEU A 281 -2.06 -22.45 -5.05
N CYS A 282 -2.66 -22.54 -3.87
CA CYS A 282 -3.34 -23.77 -3.49
C CYS A 282 -4.62 -23.89 -4.34
N LYS A 283 -4.56 -24.71 -5.40
CA LYS A 283 -5.68 -25.09 -6.30
C LYS A 283 -6.98 -25.54 -5.59
N ASN A 284 -6.96 -25.66 -4.26
CA ASN A 284 -8.10 -26.04 -3.42
C ASN A 284 -8.77 -24.87 -2.67
N GLN A 285 -8.41 -23.59 -2.90
CA GLN A 285 -8.93 -22.46 -2.12
C GLN A 285 -9.30 -21.18 -2.91
N ALA A 286 -9.59 -21.25 -4.21
CA ALA A 286 -10.04 -20.07 -5.00
C ALA A 286 -11.21 -19.30 -4.35
N GLY A 287 -12.16 -20.01 -3.71
CA GLY A 287 -13.26 -19.39 -2.96
C GLY A 287 -12.82 -18.64 -1.69
N ALA A 288 -11.76 -19.09 -1.01
CA ALA A 288 -11.22 -18.40 0.17
C ALA A 288 -10.50 -17.10 -0.22
N MET A 289 -9.80 -17.08 -1.35
CA MET A 289 -9.20 -15.87 -1.91
C MET A 289 -10.27 -14.84 -2.28
N GLN A 290 -11.27 -15.24 -3.06
CA GLN A 290 -12.36 -14.35 -3.46
C GLN A 290 -13.02 -13.73 -2.22
N ALA A 291 -13.21 -14.50 -1.15
CA ALA A 291 -13.71 -14.01 0.12
C ALA A 291 -12.77 -13.00 0.81
N ILE A 292 -11.46 -13.22 0.81
CA ILE A 292 -10.49 -12.28 1.42
C ILE A 292 -10.45 -10.96 0.65
N VAL A 293 -10.36 -11.02 -0.68
CA VAL A 293 -10.26 -9.79 -1.49
C VAL A 293 -11.60 -9.06 -1.53
N SER A 294 -12.72 -9.78 -1.58
CA SER A 294 -14.06 -9.20 -1.40
C SER A 294 -14.17 -8.46 -0.07
N LYS A 295 -13.78 -9.08 1.05
CA LYS A 295 -13.77 -8.42 2.38
C LYS A 295 -12.87 -7.17 2.38
N ALA A 296 -11.70 -7.24 1.75
CA ALA A 296 -10.81 -6.08 1.65
C ALA A 296 -11.47 -4.92 0.86
N ILE A 297 -12.04 -5.20 -0.32
CA ILE A 297 -12.73 -4.19 -1.14
C ILE A 297 -13.92 -3.62 -0.38
N LYS A 298 -14.72 -4.47 0.25
CA LYS A 298 -15.90 -4.09 1.04
C LYS A 298 -15.55 -3.15 2.19
N ARG A 299 -14.54 -3.50 3.01
CA ARG A 299 -14.07 -2.61 4.09
C ARG A 299 -13.59 -1.26 3.57
N ARG A 300 -12.88 -1.25 2.43
CA ARG A 300 -12.38 -0.02 1.82
C ARG A 300 -13.52 0.81 1.22
N SER A 301 -14.54 0.19 0.63
CA SER A 301 -15.66 0.89 0.00
C SER A 301 -16.56 1.61 1.00
N PHE A 302 -16.59 1.16 2.26
CA PHE A 302 -17.28 1.86 3.35
C PHE A 302 -16.61 3.19 3.73
N LEU A 303 -15.30 3.34 3.54
CA LEU A 303 -14.54 4.47 4.08
C LEU A 303 -15.08 5.84 3.63
N PRO A 304 -15.33 6.13 2.33
CA PRO A 304 -15.82 7.43 1.91
C PRO A 304 -17.16 7.81 2.57
N ARG A 305 -18.08 6.84 2.72
CA ARG A 305 -19.37 7.07 3.37
C ARG A 305 -19.23 7.28 4.88
N ILE A 306 -18.40 6.47 5.54
CA ILE A 306 -18.12 6.60 6.97
C ILE A 306 -17.45 7.94 7.27
N ILE A 307 -16.50 8.40 6.43
CA ILE A 307 -15.86 9.71 6.56
C ILE A 307 -16.90 10.81 6.42
N TYR A 308 -17.75 10.76 5.39
CA TYR A 308 -18.84 11.72 5.20
C TYR A 308 -19.72 11.82 6.44
N LEU A 309 -20.26 10.70 6.92
CA LEU A 309 -21.12 10.66 8.11
C LEU A 309 -20.38 11.21 9.34
N SER A 310 -19.13 10.79 9.57
CA SER A 310 -18.32 11.26 10.70
C SER A 310 -18.07 12.77 10.68
N THR A 311 -17.94 13.38 9.48
CA THR A 311 -17.77 14.83 9.33
C THR A 311 -19.08 15.63 9.39
N GLN A 312 -20.24 15.01 9.10
CA GLN A 312 -21.53 15.72 9.06
C GLN A 312 -22.32 15.66 10.37
N ILE A 313 -22.01 14.73 11.27
CA ILE A 313 -22.80 14.55 12.50
C ILE A 313 -22.34 15.51 13.63
N ALA A 314 -21.09 15.98 13.64
CA ALA A 314 -20.63 16.94 14.65
C ALA A 314 -21.30 18.33 14.57
N PRO A 315 -21.60 18.90 13.38
CA PRO A 315 -22.34 20.16 13.23
C PRO A 315 -23.82 20.11 13.62
N SER A 316 -24.50 18.96 13.45
CA SER A 316 -25.94 18.85 13.70
C SER A 316 -26.28 18.66 15.18
N SER A 317 -25.45 17.91 15.93
CA SER A 317 -25.61 17.73 17.38
C SER A 317 -25.57 19.04 18.19
N PHE A 318 -24.78 20.04 17.77
CA PHE A 318 -24.74 21.35 18.44
C PHE A 318 -25.89 22.28 18.05
N LYS A 319 -26.48 22.10 16.85
CA LYS A 319 -27.63 22.90 16.37
C LYS A 319 -28.95 22.51 17.03
N GLU A 320 -29.12 21.25 17.46
CA GLU A 320 -30.33 20.79 18.15
C GLU A 320 -30.59 21.50 19.49
N ASN A 321 -29.58 22.13 20.10
CA ASN A 321 -29.76 22.93 21.32
C ASN A 321 -30.51 24.26 21.09
N ILE A 322 -30.82 24.64 19.83
CA ILE A 322 -31.43 25.94 19.50
C ILE A 322 -32.82 25.80 18.83
N GLU A 323 -33.17 24.68 18.21
CA GLU A 323 -34.46 24.51 17.53
C GLU A 323 -35.24 23.31 18.09
N ALA A 324 -36.30 23.59 18.86
CA ALA A 324 -37.18 22.62 19.53
C ALA A 324 -38.08 21.80 18.57
N ASN A 325 -37.70 21.63 17.31
CA ASN A 325 -38.38 20.77 16.35
C ASN A 325 -37.34 19.80 15.76
N GLY A 326 -37.28 18.59 16.31
CA GLY A 326 -36.34 17.54 15.92
C GLY A 326 -36.31 17.32 14.41
N SER A 327 -35.12 17.50 13.83
CA SER A 327 -34.80 17.20 12.45
C SER A 327 -34.70 15.67 12.30
N VAL A 328 -35.70 15.06 11.67
CA VAL A 328 -35.80 13.60 11.41
C VAL A 328 -34.59 13.04 10.61
N HIS A 329 -33.78 13.92 10.00
CA HIS A 329 -32.59 13.54 9.24
C HIS A 329 -31.41 13.12 10.14
N ASP A 330 -31.27 13.66 11.35
CA ASP A 330 -30.06 13.49 12.15
C ASP A 330 -29.97 12.11 12.82
N THR A 331 -31.10 11.58 13.32
CA THR A 331 -31.16 10.20 13.85
C THR A 331 -30.83 9.18 12.77
N LYS A 332 -31.21 9.43 11.52
CA LYS A 332 -30.98 8.50 10.40
C LYS A 332 -29.49 8.37 10.08
N SER A 333 -28.74 9.46 10.06
CA SER A 333 -27.30 9.44 9.78
C SER A 333 -26.48 8.78 10.89
N VAL A 334 -26.86 8.97 12.16
CA VAL A 334 -26.22 8.28 13.31
C VAL A 334 -26.48 6.78 13.27
N LEU A 335 -27.72 6.37 12.95
CA LEU A 335 -28.08 4.95 12.80
C LEU A 335 -27.37 4.31 11.59
N GLU A 336 -27.27 5.03 10.48
CA GLU A 336 -26.53 4.58 9.30
C GLU A 336 -25.04 4.38 9.62
N LEU A 337 -24.41 5.33 10.31
CA LEU A 337 -23.02 5.21 10.74
C LEU A 337 -22.82 3.99 11.64
N LYS A 338 -23.73 3.76 12.60
CA LYS A 338 -23.68 2.57 13.46
C LYS A 338 -23.76 1.29 12.62
N SER A 339 -24.71 1.20 11.71
CA SER A 339 -24.89 0.00 10.87
C SER A 339 -23.66 -0.27 10.01
N LEU A 340 -23.04 0.76 9.44
CA LEU A 340 -21.80 0.63 8.68
C LEU A 340 -20.63 0.18 9.58
N LEU A 341 -20.53 0.67 10.81
CA LEU A 341 -19.50 0.23 11.76
C LEU A 341 -19.71 -1.21 12.23
N GLU A 342 -20.95 -1.64 12.43
CA GLU A 342 -21.30 -3.03 12.73
C GLU A 342 -20.84 -3.94 11.58
N GLN A 343 -21.16 -3.58 10.33
CA GLN A 343 -20.68 -4.30 9.14
C GLN A 343 -19.15 -4.28 9.00
N TYR A 344 -18.51 -3.14 9.27
CA TYR A 344 -17.06 -3.00 9.25
C TYR A 344 -16.38 -3.94 10.27
N SER A 345 -16.91 -3.99 11.50
CA SER A 345 -16.40 -4.87 12.55
C SER A 345 -16.63 -6.35 12.25
N ALA A 346 -17.78 -6.69 11.66
CA ALA A 346 -18.08 -8.05 11.22
C ALA A 346 -17.08 -8.51 10.14
N ASP A 347 -16.69 -7.63 9.21
CA ASP A 347 -15.66 -7.92 8.20
C ASP A 347 -14.23 -7.98 8.79
N LEU A 348 -13.98 -7.40 9.97
CA LEU A 348 -12.77 -7.64 10.77
C LEU A 348 -12.80 -8.99 11.50
N GLY A 349 -13.94 -9.69 11.46
CA GLY A 349 -14.12 -11.00 12.09
C GLY A 349 -14.66 -10.95 13.53
N TYR A 350 -15.16 -9.80 13.99
CA TYR A 350 -15.62 -9.62 15.37
C TYR A 350 -17.03 -9.02 15.41
N PRO A 351 -17.90 -9.50 16.32
CA PRO A 351 -19.10 -8.75 16.69
C PRO A 351 -18.73 -7.35 17.20
N PHE A 352 -19.59 -6.37 16.95
CA PHE A 352 -19.33 -4.96 17.26
C PHE A 352 -18.83 -4.72 18.70
N GLU A 353 -19.49 -5.30 19.70
CA GLU A 353 -19.11 -5.17 21.12
C GLU A 353 -17.75 -5.83 21.45
N GLU A 354 -17.43 -6.95 20.79
CA GLU A 354 -16.13 -7.60 20.97
C GLU A 354 -15.01 -6.80 20.30
N ALA A 355 -15.27 -6.19 19.14
CA ALA A 355 -14.34 -5.29 18.48
C ALA A 355 -13.96 -4.09 19.39
N ILE A 356 -14.94 -3.52 20.10
CA ILE A 356 -14.72 -2.45 21.08
C ILE A 356 -13.83 -2.94 22.24
N LYS A 357 -14.05 -4.14 22.76
CA LYS A 357 -13.22 -4.73 23.82
C LYS A 357 -11.78 -4.96 23.35
N VAL A 358 -11.58 -5.36 22.09
CA VAL A 358 -10.24 -5.56 21.51
C VAL A 358 -9.48 -4.24 21.46
N ILE A 359 -10.04 -3.18 20.85
CA ILE A 359 -9.36 -1.88 20.76
C ILE A 359 -9.11 -1.25 22.14
N THR A 360 -10.03 -1.46 23.10
CA THR A 360 -9.88 -0.97 24.47
C THR A 360 -8.74 -1.69 25.19
N GLY A 361 -8.69 -3.02 25.11
CA GLY A 361 -7.63 -3.82 25.73
C GLY A 361 -6.22 -3.50 25.19
N ILE A 362 -6.11 -3.21 23.90
CA ILE A 362 -4.83 -2.80 23.29
C ILE A 362 -4.45 -1.37 23.71
N SER A 363 -5.41 -0.45 23.77
CA SER A 363 -5.19 0.92 24.26
C SER A 363 -4.67 0.92 25.71
N GLU A 364 -5.24 0.07 26.57
CA GLU A 364 -4.86 -0.11 27.97
C GLU A 364 -3.58 -0.94 28.15
N GLY A 365 -3.13 -1.66 27.14
CA GLY A 365 -1.91 -2.48 27.16
C GLY A 365 -2.06 -3.85 27.78
N GLN A 366 -3.29 -4.31 27.90
CA GLN A 366 -3.62 -5.67 28.29
C GLN A 366 -3.43 -6.65 27.12
N LYS A 367 -3.50 -6.15 25.88
CA LYS A 367 -3.38 -6.91 24.63
C LYS A 367 -2.29 -6.33 23.72
N SER A 368 -1.83 -7.12 22.76
CA SER A 368 -0.73 -6.74 21.86
C SER A 368 -1.27 -6.36 20.48
N PHE A 369 -0.53 -5.56 19.70
CA PHE A 369 -0.90 -5.27 18.32
C PHE A 369 -0.82 -6.50 17.41
N LYS A 370 -0.18 -7.61 17.84
CA LYS A 370 -0.24 -8.89 17.14
C LYS A 370 -1.67 -9.44 17.06
N ASP A 371 -2.53 -9.07 18.01
CA ASP A 371 -3.94 -9.49 18.03
C ASP A 371 -4.77 -8.83 16.90
N PHE A 372 -4.26 -7.75 16.30
CA PHE A 372 -4.86 -7.16 15.09
C PHE A 372 -4.52 -7.92 13.80
N GLY A 373 -3.57 -8.85 13.83
CA GLY A 373 -3.07 -9.54 12.64
C GLY A 373 -2.51 -8.57 11.60
N SER A 374 -2.72 -8.86 10.31
CA SER A 374 -2.26 -8.04 9.18
C SER A 374 -3.08 -6.75 8.96
N ASP A 375 -4.18 -6.56 9.70
CA ASP A 375 -5.19 -5.52 9.46
C ASP A 375 -5.10 -4.33 10.44
N VAL A 376 -3.91 -4.04 10.99
CA VAL A 376 -3.67 -2.94 11.96
C VAL A 376 -4.31 -1.62 11.53
N LEU A 377 -4.18 -1.25 10.24
CA LEU A 377 -4.75 -0.02 9.71
C LEU A 377 -6.29 -0.01 9.76
N CYS A 378 -6.93 -1.14 9.44
CA CYS A 378 -8.39 -1.25 9.46
C CYS A 378 -8.91 -1.11 10.90
N TRP A 379 -8.21 -1.68 11.88
CA TRP A 379 -8.52 -1.51 13.30
C TRP A 379 -8.37 -0.06 13.77
N MET A 380 -7.33 0.65 13.31
CA MET A 380 -7.15 2.06 13.64
C MET A 380 -8.25 2.93 13.05
N ASN A 381 -8.61 2.71 11.78
CA ASN A 381 -9.72 3.41 11.15
C ASN A 381 -11.04 3.12 11.87
N PHE A 382 -11.30 1.86 12.25
CA PHE A 382 -12.46 1.49 13.06
C PHE A 382 -12.49 2.25 14.39
N ALA A 383 -11.37 2.34 15.12
CA ALA A 383 -11.30 3.08 16.38
C ALA A 383 -11.60 4.57 16.21
N VAL A 384 -11.07 5.19 15.15
CA VAL A 384 -11.33 6.62 14.83
C VAL A 384 -12.83 6.85 14.57
N PHE A 385 -13.45 6.03 13.73
CA PHE A 385 -14.86 6.20 13.38
C PHE A 385 -15.82 5.75 14.49
N PHE A 386 -15.42 4.78 15.31
CA PHE A 386 -16.11 4.45 16.56
C PHE A 386 -16.12 5.65 17.51
N ASN A 387 -15.01 6.37 17.65
CA ASN A 387 -14.97 7.61 18.42
C ASN A 387 -15.95 8.65 17.82
N ALA A 388 -15.93 8.85 16.51
CA ALA A 388 -16.88 9.78 15.85
C ALA A 388 -18.35 9.41 16.13
N TRP A 389 -18.71 8.12 16.03
CA TRP A 389 -20.06 7.65 16.34
C TRP A 389 -20.42 7.83 17.83
N ASN A 390 -19.54 7.44 18.75
CA ASN A 390 -19.79 7.49 20.19
C ASN A 390 -20.06 8.91 20.70
N LEU A 391 -19.40 9.90 20.09
CA LEU A 391 -19.60 11.31 20.42
C LEU A 391 -20.99 11.81 20.03
N CYS A 392 -21.67 11.14 19.10
CA CYS A 392 -22.97 11.54 18.59
C CYS A 392 -24.12 10.77 19.26
N SER A 393 -23.89 9.51 19.68
CA SER A 393 -24.92 8.66 20.28
C SER A 393 -25.29 9.03 21.72
N HIS A 394 -24.42 9.73 22.46
CA HIS A 394 -24.66 10.05 23.87
C HIS A 394 -25.57 11.27 24.13
N HIS A 395 -26.10 11.90 23.08
CA HIS A 395 -27.06 13.01 23.20
C HIS A 395 -28.53 12.57 23.16
N SER A 396 -28.83 11.30 22.89
CA SER A 396 -30.19 10.75 22.97
C SER A 396 -30.56 10.29 24.40
N GLY A 397 -30.94 11.23 25.25
CA GLY A 397 -31.91 11.04 26.35
C GLY A 397 -31.58 10.16 27.57
N GLU A 398 -30.46 9.43 27.62
CA GLU A 398 -30.06 8.69 28.84
C GLU A 398 -29.10 9.50 29.73
N PRO A 399 -29.32 9.59 31.06
CA PRO A 399 -28.45 10.34 31.95
C PRO A 399 -27.03 9.73 31.95
N ALA A 400 -26.10 10.54 31.45
CA ALA A 400 -24.73 10.15 31.16
C ALA A 400 -23.97 9.61 32.38
N ARG A 401 -23.29 8.48 32.20
CA ARG A 401 -21.94 8.33 32.77
C ARG A 401 -21.04 9.30 32.00
N GLU A 402 -20.83 10.51 32.51
CA GLU A 402 -19.92 11.55 31.97
C GLU A 402 -18.48 11.07 31.66
N ARG A 403 -18.12 9.84 32.07
CA ARG A 403 -16.83 9.20 31.76
C ARG A 403 -16.71 8.62 30.33
N SER A 404 -17.81 8.35 29.61
CA SER A 404 -17.71 7.55 28.37
C SER A 404 -17.12 8.31 27.18
N SER A 405 -17.50 9.56 26.91
CA SER A 405 -16.99 10.33 25.75
C SER A 405 -15.54 10.78 25.92
N GLN A 406 -15.14 11.20 27.13
CA GLN A 406 -13.75 11.51 27.45
C GLN A 406 -12.85 10.27 27.37
N SER A 407 -13.42 9.07 27.52
CA SER A 407 -12.67 7.82 27.39
C SER A 407 -12.35 7.46 25.93
N THR A 408 -13.20 7.82 24.95
CA THR A 408 -13.00 7.39 23.55
C THR A 408 -11.98 8.25 22.78
N TRP A 409 -11.91 9.56 23.04
CA TRP A 409 -10.81 10.39 22.51
C TRP A 409 -9.45 9.87 22.99
N ASN A 410 -9.31 9.71 24.30
CA ASN A 410 -8.11 9.16 24.93
C ASN A 410 -7.79 7.73 24.48
N LEU A 411 -8.79 6.94 24.08
CA LEU A 411 -8.59 5.61 23.53
C LEU A 411 -7.89 5.68 22.17
N VAL A 412 -8.42 6.49 21.24
CA VAL A 412 -7.86 6.66 19.89
C VAL A 412 -6.45 7.25 19.96
N ASP A 413 -6.29 8.31 20.76
CA ASP A 413 -5.02 8.98 20.97
C ASP A 413 -3.94 8.01 21.48
N ARG A 414 -4.25 7.20 22.50
CA ARG A 414 -3.34 6.18 23.02
C ARG A 414 -3.04 5.08 22.00
N LEU A 415 -4.02 4.66 21.22
CA LEU A 415 -3.80 3.65 20.17
C LEU A 415 -2.84 4.14 19.10
N ILE A 416 -3.07 5.35 18.57
CA ILE A 416 -2.21 5.96 17.55
C ILE A 416 -0.79 6.14 18.09
N GLN A 417 -0.64 6.72 19.29
CA GLN A 417 0.68 6.93 19.89
C GLN A 417 1.44 5.62 20.13
N ARG A 418 0.79 4.62 20.71
CA ARG A 418 1.43 3.33 20.99
C ARG A 418 1.81 2.61 19.71
N CYS A 419 0.93 2.62 18.72
CA CYS A 419 1.21 1.98 17.45
C CYS A 419 2.38 2.66 16.75
N ILE A 420 2.39 4.00 16.64
CA ILE A 420 3.51 4.74 16.06
C ILE A 420 4.82 4.41 16.78
N LYS A 421 4.84 4.40 18.12
CA LYS A 421 6.04 4.03 18.89
C LYS A 421 6.52 2.61 18.59
N GLU A 422 5.61 1.64 18.58
CA GLU A 422 5.94 0.26 18.28
C GLU A 422 6.45 0.09 16.85
N GLN A 423 5.80 0.74 15.87
CA GLN A 423 6.21 0.75 14.48
C GLN A 423 7.57 1.46 14.30
N LEU A 424 7.88 2.52 15.04
CA LEU A 424 9.17 3.23 14.98
C LEU A 424 10.32 2.41 15.60
N VAL A 425 10.07 1.74 16.73
CA VAL A 425 11.06 0.86 17.39
C VAL A 425 11.45 -0.31 16.48
N SER A 426 10.48 -0.83 15.73
CA SER A 426 10.67 -1.91 14.76
C SER A 426 11.11 -1.41 13.38
N SER A 427 11.05 -0.11 13.10
CA SER A 427 11.52 0.49 11.85
C SER A 427 13.03 0.70 11.89
N GLN A 428 13.77 -0.30 11.41
CA GLN A 428 15.16 -0.12 11.00
C GLN A 428 15.27 0.86 9.80
N PRO A 429 16.46 1.39 9.49
CA PRO A 429 16.66 2.23 8.32
C PRO A 429 16.05 1.56 7.08
N PRO A 430 15.24 2.24 6.26
CA PRO A 430 14.60 1.60 5.12
C PRO A 430 15.62 1.09 4.06
N LEU A 431 16.90 1.49 4.17
CA LEU A 431 18.03 1.00 3.37
C LEU A 431 18.36 -0.47 3.67
N THR A 432 18.09 -0.94 4.89
CA THR A 432 18.63 -2.22 5.41
C THR A 432 17.58 -3.30 5.63
N CYS A 433 16.30 -3.04 5.38
CA CYS A 433 15.22 -4.01 5.61
C CYS A 433 14.07 -3.90 4.58
N PRO A 434 13.97 -4.79 3.58
CA PRO A 434 12.65 -5.21 3.07
C PRO A 434 11.84 -5.71 4.27
N GLY A 435 10.59 -5.29 4.39
CA GLY A 435 9.74 -5.63 5.54
C GLY A 435 9.72 -4.59 6.65
N SER A 436 10.32 -3.41 6.45
CA SER A 436 10.18 -2.33 7.43
C SER A 436 8.71 -1.96 7.64
N ASN A 437 8.36 -1.59 8.86
CA ASN A 437 7.04 -1.09 9.25
C ASN A 437 6.71 0.30 8.67
N PHE A 438 7.54 0.77 7.72
CA PHE A 438 7.40 2.04 7.04
C PHE A 438 6.04 2.20 6.31
N PRO A 439 5.52 1.23 5.52
CA PRO A 439 4.22 1.40 4.87
C PRO A 439 3.08 1.55 5.89
N VAL A 440 3.17 0.88 7.03
CA VAL A 440 2.20 1.02 8.14
C VAL A 440 2.26 2.43 8.71
N LEU A 441 3.45 2.98 8.96
CA LEU A 441 3.62 4.37 9.40
C LEU A 441 3.04 5.38 8.40
N VAL A 442 3.30 5.19 7.10
CA VAL A 442 2.74 6.04 6.04
C VAL A 442 1.22 5.99 6.07
N GLN A 443 0.61 4.81 6.16
CA GLN A 443 -0.84 4.69 6.20
C GLN A 443 -1.46 5.21 7.50
N LEU A 444 -0.82 5.02 8.66
CA LEU A 444 -1.28 5.58 9.93
C LEU A 444 -1.36 7.10 9.90
N VAL A 445 -0.32 7.76 9.37
CA VAL A 445 -0.29 9.23 9.27
C VAL A 445 -1.24 9.72 8.18
N THR A 446 -1.26 9.07 7.03
CA THR A 446 -2.02 9.56 5.86
C THR A 446 -3.50 9.20 5.89
N GLU A 447 -3.90 8.15 6.63
CA GLU A 447 -5.30 7.73 6.76
C GLU A 447 -5.79 7.93 8.20
N SER A 448 -5.36 7.12 9.17
CA SER A 448 -5.98 7.15 10.50
C SER A 448 -5.83 8.50 11.21
N CYS A 449 -4.64 9.12 11.17
CA CYS A 449 -4.44 10.47 11.71
C CYS A 449 -5.23 11.51 10.91
N SER A 450 -5.25 11.41 9.58
CA SER A 450 -6.05 12.30 8.72
C SER A 450 -7.54 12.25 9.07
N TRP A 451 -8.12 11.06 9.20
CA TRP A 451 -9.53 10.88 9.54
C TRP A 451 -9.84 11.41 10.94
N HIS A 452 -8.96 11.19 11.91
CA HIS A 452 -9.12 11.74 13.26
C HIS A 452 -9.03 13.27 13.26
N ILE A 453 -8.11 13.85 12.48
CA ILE A 453 -8.03 15.31 12.28
C ILE A 453 -9.31 15.86 11.67
N LEU A 454 -9.90 15.19 10.67
CA LEU A 454 -11.17 15.62 10.07
C LEU A 454 -12.32 15.60 11.09
N VAL A 455 -12.35 14.59 11.96
CA VAL A 455 -13.32 14.52 13.07
C VAL A 455 -13.11 15.73 13.99
N ILE A 456 -11.88 16.01 14.42
CA ILE A 456 -11.55 17.20 15.24
C ILE A 456 -11.98 18.50 14.56
N GLN A 457 -11.67 18.68 13.27
CA GLN A 457 -12.03 19.87 12.50
C GLN A 457 -13.54 20.07 12.44
N SER A 458 -14.29 18.99 12.20
CA SER A 458 -15.74 19.04 12.14
C SER A 458 -16.35 19.43 13.50
N TYR A 459 -15.82 18.89 14.60
CA TYR A 459 -16.21 19.29 15.96
C TYR A 459 -15.86 20.76 16.27
N LEU A 460 -14.67 21.23 15.92
CA LEU A 460 -14.30 22.63 16.15
C LEU A 460 -15.17 23.60 15.36
N ARG A 461 -15.53 23.24 14.11
CA ARG A 461 -16.45 24.02 13.27
C ARG A 461 -17.83 24.16 13.91
N SER A 462 -18.30 23.18 14.68
CA SER A 462 -19.61 23.23 15.34
C SER A 462 -19.62 24.08 16.63
N MET A 463 -18.47 24.24 17.28
CA MET A 463 -18.31 25.08 18.49
C MET A 463 -18.23 26.58 18.18
N LEU A 464 -17.77 26.95 16.99
CA LEU A 464 -17.61 28.35 16.61
C LEU A 464 -18.97 29.00 16.29
N PRO A 465 -19.30 30.17 16.87
CA PRO A 465 -20.58 30.82 16.61
C PRO A 465 -20.69 31.24 15.14
N SER A 466 -21.63 30.63 14.43
CA SER A 466 -22.01 31.03 13.07
C SER A 466 -22.44 32.50 13.06
N GLY A 467 -21.61 33.35 12.44
CA GLY A 467 -21.83 34.78 12.37
C GLY A 467 -23.04 35.13 11.51
N LYS A 468 -24.25 35.05 12.08
CA LYS A 468 -25.49 35.74 11.65
C LYS A 468 -26.64 35.38 12.61
N LYS A 469 -26.71 36.06 13.77
CA LYS A 469 -27.93 36.60 14.43
C LYS A 469 -27.59 37.09 15.84
N LYS A 470 -27.59 38.41 16.05
CA LYS A 470 -27.66 39.00 17.39
C LYS A 470 -29.04 38.73 17.99
N LYS A 471 -29.15 37.82 18.95
CA LYS A 471 -30.16 37.87 20.02
C LYS A 471 -29.56 37.30 21.31
N LYS A 472 -29.74 38.04 22.40
CA LYS A 472 -29.21 37.74 23.74
C LYS A 472 -29.77 36.40 24.26
N SER A 473 -28.90 35.48 24.66
CA SER A 473 -29.23 34.39 25.59
C SER A 473 -28.00 33.97 26.41
N VAL A 474 -28.16 34.02 27.73
CA VAL A 474 -27.68 33.14 28.84
C VAL A 474 -26.37 32.34 28.65
N PRO A 475 -25.45 32.30 29.64
CA PRO A 475 -24.09 31.79 29.45
C PRO A 475 -24.06 30.27 29.26
N ALA A 476 -23.55 29.83 28.12
CA ALA A 476 -23.28 28.44 27.75
C ALA A 476 -21.93 27.93 28.33
N ASP A 477 -21.50 28.45 29.48
CA ASP A 477 -20.10 28.37 29.94
C ASP A 477 -19.73 27.09 30.70
N GLN A 478 -20.68 26.19 31.03
CA GLN A 478 -20.38 25.03 31.89
C GLN A 478 -20.12 23.70 31.17
N LEU A 479 -20.58 23.50 29.93
CA LEU A 479 -20.40 22.24 29.18
C LEU A 479 -19.28 22.30 28.12
N SER A 480 -18.83 23.49 27.73
CA SER A 480 -17.78 23.69 26.70
C SER A 480 -16.35 23.52 27.22
N ALA A 481 -16.11 23.75 28.52
CA ALA A 481 -14.78 23.70 29.11
C ALA A 481 -14.16 22.28 29.20
N PRO A 482 -14.90 21.22 29.58
CA PRO A 482 -14.34 19.86 29.60
C PRO A 482 -14.04 19.33 28.20
N LEU A 483 -14.91 19.59 27.22
CA LEU A 483 -14.76 19.11 25.85
C LEU A 483 -13.62 19.83 25.10
N SER A 484 -13.49 21.15 25.27
CA SER A 484 -12.35 21.90 24.71
C SER A 484 -11.01 21.44 25.26
N HIS A 485 -10.94 21.04 26.54
CA HIS A 485 -9.74 20.43 27.12
C HIS A 485 -9.42 19.08 26.47
N VAL A 486 -10.42 18.21 26.24
CA VAL A 486 -10.22 16.91 25.60
C VAL A 486 -9.76 17.06 24.14
N ILE A 487 -10.37 17.95 23.38
CA ILE A 487 -9.96 18.23 22.00
C ILE A 487 -8.54 18.78 21.96
N ARG A 488 -8.19 19.70 22.86
CA ARG A 488 -6.82 20.23 22.98
C ARG A 488 -5.82 19.12 23.29
N SER A 489 -6.13 18.25 24.25
CA SER A 489 -5.31 17.08 24.57
C SER A 489 -5.14 16.14 23.38
N SER A 490 -6.18 15.95 22.57
CA SER A 490 -6.11 15.10 21.38
C SER A 490 -5.28 15.71 20.26
N ILE A 491 -5.39 17.03 20.05
CA ILE A 491 -4.52 17.77 19.12
C ILE A 491 -3.06 17.67 19.55
N GLU A 492 -2.76 17.85 20.84
CA GLU A 492 -1.40 17.73 21.38
C GLU A 492 -0.87 16.29 21.26
N SER A 493 -1.71 15.30 21.54
CA SER A 493 -1.39 13.88 21.40
C SER A 493 -1.02 13.50 19.97
N LEU A 494 -1.85 13.90 19.00
CA LEU A 494 -1.61 13.72 17.57
C LEU A 494 -0.35 14.47 17.10
N SER A 495 -0.18 15.72 17.54
CA SER A 495 1.01 16.52 17.20
C SER A 495 2.27 15.84 17.68
N SER A 496 2.28 15.35 18.93
CA SER A 496 3.40 14.58 19.48
C SER A 496 3.66 13.32 18.66
N ALA A 497 2.62 12.58 18.27
CA ALA A 497 2.76 11.33 17.52
C ALA A 497 3.34 11.56 16.11
N VAL A 498 2.84 12.56 15.38
CA VAL A 498 3.35 12.92 14.05
C VAL A 498 4.77 13.52 14.14
N GLU A 499 5.06 14.29 15.19
CA GLU A 499 6.40 14.84 15.42
C GLU A 499 7.44 13.75 15.72
N GLU A 500 7.07 12.67 16.42
CA GLU A 500 7.94 11.50 16.61
C GLU A 500 8.31 10.85 15.26
N VAL A 501 7.33 10.68 14.36
CA VAL A 501 7.58 10.17 12.99
C VAL A 501 8.47 11.13 12.21
N LYS A 502 8.20 12.44 12.27
CA LYS A 502 9.01 13.45 11.59
C LYS A 502 10.46 13.46 12.07
N LYS A 503 10.70 13.42 13.39
CA LYS A 503 12.06 13.33 13.96
C LYS A 503 12.80 12.09 13.49
N TRP A 504 12.12 10.95 13.40
CA TRP A 504 12.71 9.75 12.83
C TRP A 504 13.06 9.94 11.34
N LEU A 505 12.19 10.57 10.56
CA LEU A 505 12.46 10.90 9.15
C LEU A 505 13.64 11.88 9.00
N ASP A 506 13.72 12.93 9.82
CA ASP A 506 14.84 13.86 9.86
C ASP A 506 16.17 13.13 10.12
N HIS A 507 16.16 12.18 11.05
CA HIS A 507 17.34 11.34 11.32
C HIS A 507 17.71 10.42 10.14
N GLN A 508 16.74 9.95 9.34
CA GLN A 508 17.05 9.17 8.13
C GLN A 508 17.52 10.07 6.97
N LEU A 509 16.97 11.27 6.82
CA LEU A 509 17.28 12.21 5.74
C LEU A 509 18.61 12.96 5.96
N THR A 510 19.10 13.04 7.20
CA THR A 510 20.41 13.62 7.53
C THR A 510 21.59 12.75 7.11
N LYS A 511 21.37 11.45 6.91
CA LYS A 511 22.39 10.53 6.40
C LYS A 511 22.76 10.88 4.98
N SER A 512 24.06 10.96 4.69
CA SER A 512 24.48 11.29 3.33
C SER A 512 24.17 10.14 2.36
N PRO A 513 23.92 10.43 1.07
CA PRO A 513 23.81 9.40 0.05
C PRO A 513 25.05 8.49 -0.02
N ASP A 514 26.23 9.05 0.26
CA ASP A 514 27.50 8.32 0.25
C ASP A 514 27.59 7.33 1.43
N GLU A 515 27.22 7.76 2.65
CA GLU A 515 27.10 6.85 3.81
C GLU A 515 26.11 5.72 3.54
N SER A 516 25.00 6.03 2.87
CA SER A 516 23.97 5.06 2.52
C SER A 516 24.49 4.04 1.49
N MET A 517 25.30 4.49 0.54
CA MET A 517 25.98 3.61 -0.41
C MET A 517 27.01 2.73 0.30
N ASP A 518 27.81 3.27 1.21
CA ASP A 518 28.81 2.51 1.97
C ASP A 518 28.15 1.39 2.79
N VAL A 519 27.00 1.66 3.40
CA VAL A 519 26.20 0.64 4.09
C VAL A 519 25.77 -0.46 3.12
N LEU A 520 25.22 -0.13 1.94
CA LEU A 520 24.81 -1.13 0.96
C LEU A 520 25.98 -1.95 0.42
N LEU A 521 27.13 -1.31 0.18
CA LEU A 521 28.36 -1.99 -0.24
C LEU A 521 28.89 -2.91 0.85
N SER A 522 28.83 -2.51 2.12
CA SER A 522 29.24 -3.37 3.25
C SER A 522 28.42 -4.66 3.34
N LEU A 523 27.14 -4.63 2.95
CA LEU A 523 26.27 -5.82 2.90
C LEU A 523 26.65 -6.79 1.77
N LEU A 524 27.44 -6.33 0.81
CA LEU A 524 27.97 -7.10 -0.32
C LEU A 524 29.44 -7.50 -0.11
N GLN A 525 30.09 -7.03 0.97
CA GLN A 525 31.49 -7.38 1.26
C GLN A 525 31.59 -8.75 1.95
N LYS A 526 32.61 -9.52 1.58
CA LYS A 526 32.91 -10.83 2.17
C LYS A 526 33.43 -10.65 3.60
N THR A 527 32.71 -11.15 4.59
CA THR A 527 33.14 -11.19 6.01
C THR A 527 34.07 -12.37 6.33
N GLY A 528 34.64 -13.03 5.32
CA GLY A 528 35.62 -14.12 5.47
C GLY A 528 34.99 -15.47 5.80
N GLY A 529 33.67 -15.53 6.02
CA GLY A 529 32.91 -16.76 6.12
C GLY A 529 32.55 -17.27 4.73
N GLY A 530 32.77 -18.56 4.47
CA GLY A 530 32.38 -19.22 3.22
C GLY A 530 30.86 -19.28 2.97
N GLU A 531 30.03 -18.51 3.67
CA GLU A 531 28.56 -18.42 3.59
C GLU A 531 28.04 -16.98 3.42
N ASP A 532 28.93 -16.02 3.16
CA ASP A 532 28.55 -14.60 3.06
C ASP A 532 28.00 -14.24 1.66
N PRO A 533 27.12 -13.24 1.53
CA PRO A 533 26.74 -12.67 0.24
C PRO A 533 27.91 -11.97 -0.47
N GLY A 534 27.67 -11.54 -1.70
CA GLY A 534 28.60 -10.75 -2.51
C GLY A 534 29.40 -11.56 -3.53
N HIS A 535 29.26 -12.89 -3.53
CA HIS A 535 29.99 -13.76 -4.43
C HIS A 535 29.51 -13.63 -5.87
N VAL A 536 28.19 -13.58 -6.09
CA VAL A 536 27.61 -13.46 -7.42
C VAL A 536 27.77 -12.03 -7.92
N PHE A 537 27.64 -11.06 -7.02
CA PHE A 537 27.96 -9.67 -7.28
C PHE A 537 29.39 -9.48 -7.84
N GLN A 538 30.41 -10.00 -7.14
CA GLN A 538 31.80 -9.89 -7.59
C GLN A 538 32.00 -10.52 -8.98
N MET A 539 31.40 -11.69 -9.21
CA MET A 539 31.48 -12.37 -10.51
C MET A 539 30.90 -11.51 -11.65
N VAL A 540 29.78 -10.84 -11.41
CA VAL A 540 29.16 -9.95 -12.42
C VAL A 540 30.01 -8.69 -12.65
N GLU A 541 30.63 -8.12 -11.62
CA GLU A 541 31.57 -7.00 -11.79
C GLU A 541 32.81 -7.41 -12.58
N ASP A 542 33.36 -8.59 -12.29
CA ASP A 542 34.49 -9.15 -13.02
C ASP A 542 34.12 -9.31 -14.50
N PHE A 543 32.93 -9.83 -14.81
CA PHE A 543 32.41 -9.94 -16.18
C PHE A 543 32.23 -8.59 -16.88
N ALA A 544 31.70 -7.58 -16.19
CA ALA A 544 31.55 -6.24 -16.78
C ALA A 544 32.90 -5.58 -17.09
N SER A 545 33.94 -5.87 -16.30
CA SER A 545 35.28 -5.31 -16.46
C SER A 545 36.15 -6.05 -17.50
N VAL A 546 36.00 -7.38 -17.60
CA VAL A 546 36.73 -8.23 -18.54
C VAL A 546 36.09 -8.11 -19.91
N GLY A 547 36.58 -7.17 -20.72
CA GLY A 547 36.18 -7.07 -22.12
C GLY A 547 36.44 -8.37 -22.87
N ASN A 548 35.39 -8.98 -23.43
CA ASN A 548 35.51 -10.21 -24.22
C ASN A 548 35.18 -9.91 -25.70
N PRO A 549 36.17 -10.01 -26.62
CA PRO A 549 35.97 -9.69 -28.04
C PRO A 549 34.98 -10.64 -28.74
N GLU A 550 34.71 -11.82 -28.17
CA GLU A 550 33.80 -12.81 -28.74
C GLU A 550 32.31 -12.48 -28.53
N LEU A 551 31.99 -11.52 -27.66
CA LEU A 551 30.61 -11.14 -27.32
C LEU A 551 29.95 -10.21 -28.36
N GLY A 552 30.71 -9.71 -29.34
CA GLY A 552 30.22 -8.74 -30.32
C GLY A 552 30.04 -7.32 -29.74
N GLU A 553 29.97 -6.33 -30.62
CA GLU A 553 30.00 -4.90 -30.26
C GLU A 553 28.81 -4.48 -29.38
N ARG A 554 27.60 -4.96 -29.68
CA ARG A 554 26.37 -4.61 -28.96
C ARG A 554 26.43 -4.97 -27.48
N ILE A 555 26.80 -6.22 -27.19
CA ILE A 555 26.88 -6.78 -25.83
C ILE A 555 28.06 -6.15 -25.09
N SER A 556 29.21 -6.00 -25.75
CA SER A 556 30.40 -5.35 -25.18
C SER A 556 30.12 -3.92 -24.73
N LEU A 557 29.44 -3.12 -25.57
CA LEU A 557 29.02 -1.76 -25.21
C LEU A 557 28.02 -1.74 -24.06
N ALA A 558 27.11 -2.73 -23.99
CA ALA A 558 26.14 -2.82 -22.90
C ALA A 558 26.82 -3.15 -21.56
N LEU A 559 27.78 -4.08 -21.56
CA LEU A 559 28.58 -4.41 -20.38
C LEU A 559 29.39 -3.22 -19.89
N GLN A 560 30.02 -2.47 -20.81
CA GLN A 560 30.74 -1.23 -20.47
C GLN A 560 29.84 -0.13 -19.91
N SER A 561 28.55 -0.14 -20.24
CA SER A 561 27.57 0.83 -19.74
C SER A 561 26.97 0.44 -18.39
N TRP A 562 27.11 -0.82 -17.96
CA TRP A 562 26.60 -1.27 -16.68
C TRP A 562 27.58 -0.96 -15.56
N ASN A 563 27.07 -0.44 -14.45
CA ASN A 563 27.86 -0.10 -13.28
C ASN A 563 27.02 -0.35 -12.01
N SER A 564 27.54 -1.18 -11.12
CA SER A 564 26.91 -1.51 -9.84
C SER A 564 26.66 -0.27 -8.98
N ALA A 565 27.62 0.66 -8.93
CA ALA A 565 27.51 1.90 -8.18
C ALA A 565 26.36 2.77 -8.69
N ASP A 566 26.08 2.77 -10.00
CA ASP A 566 24.96 3.52 -10.57
C ASP A 566 23.62 2.86 -10.23
N VAL A 567 23.55 1.52 -10.19
CA VAL A 567 22.34 0.79 -9.73
C VAL A 567 22.07 1.08 -8.26
N LEU A 568 23.08 0.99 -7.39
CA LEU A 568 22.95 1.30 -5.97
C LEU A 568 22.59 2.77 -5.74
N ARG A 569 23.19 3.71 -6.48
CA ARG A 569 22.85 5.14 -6.41
C ARG A 569 21.40 5.40 -6.80
N LYS A 570 20.87 4.71 -7.82
CA LYS A 570 19.45 4.77 -8.19
C LYS A 570 18.55 4.28 -7.06
N PHE A 571 18.92 3.18 -6.40
CA PHE A 571 18.20 2.63 -5.26
C PHE A 571 18.14 3.62 -4.09
N VAL A 572 19.30 4.16 -3.67
CA VAL A 572 19.40 5.17 -2.60
C VAL A 572 18.59 6.42 -2.92
N LYS A 573 18.70 6.94 -4.15
CA LYS A 573 17.97 8.13 -4.60
C LYS A 573 16.45 7.94 -4.54
N ALA A 574 15.95 6.79 -4.98
CA ALA A 574 14.52 6.51 -4.99
C ALA A 574 13.96 6.38 -3.57
N GLN A 575 14.69 5.72 -2.67
CA GLN A 575 14.32 5.69 -1.26
C GLN A 575 14.33 7.07 -0.62
N HIS A 576 15.37 7.89 -0.85
CA HIS A 576 15.42 9.25 -0.34
C HIS A 576 14.22 10.07 -0.82
N THR A 577 13.80 9.87 -2.08
CA THR A 577 12.60 10.50 -2.64
C THR A 577 11.34 10.09 -1.88
N MET A 578 11.18 8.80 -1.56
CA MET A 578 10.06 8.28 -0.78
C MET A 578 10.02 8.87 0.64
N LEU A 579 11.17 8.91 1.32
CA LEU A 579 11.30 9.51 2.66
C LEU A 579 10.96 11.01 2.64
N LEU A 580 11.46 11.74 1.64
CA LEU A 580 11.20 13.16 1.50
C LEU A 580 9.71 13.45 1.26
N LYS A 581 9.04 12.65 0.42
CA LYS A 581 7.59 12.77 0.19
C LYS A 581 6.81 12.52 1.47
N PHE A 582 7.17 11.51 2.25
CA PHE A 582 6.51 11.25 3.52
C PHE A 582 6.78 12.33 4.56
N HIS A 583 8.00 12.87 4.60
CA HIS A 583 8.35 14.01 5.45
C HIS A 583 7.48 15.24 5.14
N GLN A 584 7.30 15.58 3.86
CA GLN A 584 6.42 16.67 3.42
C GLN A 584 4.96 16.47 3.88
N MET A 585 4.47 15.23 3.85
CA MET A 585 3.13 14.91 4.36
C MET A 585 3.04 15.15 5.87
N CYS A 586 4.03 14.72 6.65
CA CYS A 586 4.07 14.96 8.10
C CYS A 586 4.11 16.46 8.43
N GLU A 587 4.91 17.25 7.71
CA GLU A 587 4.95 18.70 7.87
C GLU A 587 3.58 19.36 7.63
N SER A 588 2.87 18.94 6.58
CA SER A 588 1.54 19.45 6.27
C SER A 588 0.57 19.20 7.43
N LYS A 589 0.58 17.97 7.98
CA LYS A 589 -0.25 17.58 9.13
C LYS A 589 0.09 18.36 10.40
N LEU A 590 1.37 18.58 10.68
CA LEU A 590 1.80 19.36 11.85
C LEU A 590 1.38 20.83 11.74
N ARG A 591 1.54 21.44 10.56
CA ARG A 591 1.04 22.82 10.31
C ARG A 591 -0.46 22.92 10.52
N LEU A 592 -1.20 21.92 10.07
CA LEU A 592 -2.65 21.85 10.27
C LEU A 592 -3.01 21.76 11.76
N LEU A 593 -2.39 20.83 12.49
CA LEU A 593 -2.62 20.64 13.92
C LEU A 593 -2.29 21.89 14.73
N GLU A 594 -1.23 22.62 14.37
CA GLU A 594 -0.90 23.91 14.99
C GLU A 594 -1.98 24.96 14.73
N SER A 595 -2.52 25.03 13.50
CA SER A 595 -3.64 25.95 13.20
C SER A 595 -4.91 25.62 13.99
N LEU A 596 -5.17 24.32 14.23
CA LEU A 596 -6.29 23.87 15.05
C LEU A 596 -6.07 24.19 16.51
N LYS A 597 -4.83 24.02 17.02
CA LYS A 597 -4.46 24.37 18.39
C LYS A 597 -4.74 25.84 18.71
N VAL A 598 -4.39 26.76 17.80
CA VAL A 598 -4.72 28.19 17.91
C VAL A 598 -6.23 28.40 17.88
N SER A 599 -6.96 27.70 17.01
CA SER A 599 -8.41 27.81 16.91
C SER A 599 -9.13 27.40 18.20
N VAL A 600 -8.64 26.38 18.93
CA VAL A 600 -9.16 25.94 20.23
C VAL A 600 -8.83 26.91 21.38
N GLN A 601 -7.93 27.86 21.18
CA GLN A 601 -7.69 28.94 22.16
C GLN A 601 -8.70 30.09 22.03
N HIS A 602 -9.38 30.17 20.89
CA HIS A 602 -10.39 31.20 20.59
C HIS A 602 -11.83 30.73 20.82
N VAL A 603 -12.02 29.43 21.07
CA VAL A 603 -13.26 28.79 21.56
C VAL A 603 -13.20 28.74 23.08
#